data_AF-A0A7C1BKC0-F1
#
_entry.id   AF-A0A7C1BKC0-F1
#
_cell.length_a   1.000
_cell.length_b   1.000
_cell.length_c   1.000
_cell.angle_alpha   90.00
_cell.angle_beta   90.00
_cell.angle_gamma   90.00
#
_symmetry.space_group_name_H-M   'P 1'
#
loop_
_entity.id
_entity.type
_entity.pdbx_description
1 polymer ?
#
loop_
_entity_poly.entity_id
_entity_poly.type
_entity_poly.pdbx_seq_one_letter_code
_entity_poly.pdbx_strand_id
1 'polypeptide(L)' 'MAWHSLPIDEVLRRLESSPEGLSEEEALKRLSKYGYNEIVREKRIT' A
#
# COMPACT_ATOMS: atom_id res chain seq x y z
N MET A 1 11.83 -12.70 9.42
CA MET A 1 10.36 -12.82 9.46
C MET A 1 9.85 -13.16 8.07
N ALA A 2 9.15 -14.27 7.90
CA ALA A 2 8.57 -14.70 6.63
C ALA A 2 7.22 -14.01 6.40
N TRP A 3 7.24 -12.71 6.11
CA TRP A 3 6.02 -11.93 5.83
C TRP A 3 5.24 -12.48 4.63
N HIS A 4 5.94 -13.14 3.70
CA HIS A 4 5.38 -13.74 2.49
C HIS A 4 4.70 -15.10 2.72
N SER A 5 4.83 -15.69 3.92
CA SER A 5 4.23 -16.99 4.26
C SER A 5 3.04 -16.86 5.21
N LEU A 6 2.50 -15.64 5.39
CA LEU A 6 1.35 -15.40 6.24
C LEU A 6 0.07 -15.95 5.59
N PRO A 7 -0.87 -16.53 6.38
CA PRO A 7 -2.21 -16.83 5.91
C PRO A 7 -2.91 -15.59 5.36
N ILE A 8 -3.75 -15.76 4.33
CA ILE A 8 -4.41 -14.63 3.64
C ILE A 8 -5.23 -13.75 4.59
N ASP A 9 -5.96 -14.34 5.55
CA ASP A 9 -6.77 -13.60 6.52
C ASP A 9 -5.92 -12.70 7.41
N GLU A 10 -4.70 -13.14 7.75
CA GLU A 10 -3.74 -12.36 8.53
C GLU A 10 -3.15 -11.22 7.69
N VAL A 11 -2.90 -11.47 6.40
CA VAL A 11 -2.43 -10.42 5.48
C VAL A 11 -3.48 -9.32 5.34
N LEU A 12 -4.74 -9.68 5.08
CA LEU A 12 -5.85 -8.73 4.92
C LEU A 12 -6.08 -7.91 6.19
N ARG A 13 -6.05 -8.55 7.36
CA ARG A 13 -6.14 -7.88 8.66
C ARG A 13 -5.00 -6.88 8.87
N ARG A 14 -3.75 -7.26 8.57
CA ARG A 14 -2.58 -6.37 8.73
C ARG A 14 -2.59 -5.19 7.76
N LEU A 15 -3.13 -5.38 6.56
CA LEU A 15 -3.21 -4.34 5.54
C LEU A 15 -4.49 -3.49 5.64
N GLU A 16 -5.35 -3.79 6.63
CA GLU A 16 -6.65 -3.15 6.84
C GLU A 16 -7.43 -3.09 5.52
N SER A 17 -7.55 -4.24 4.85
CA SER A 17 -8.19 -4.39 3.55
C SER A 17 -9.06 -5.65 3.54
N SER A 18 -9.94 -5.77 2.55
CA SER A 18 -10.79 -6.94 2.37
C SER A 18 -10.50 -7.64 1.03
N PRO A 19 -11.04 -8.85 0.81
CA PRO A 19 -10.97 -9.52 -0.48
C PRO A 19 -11.55 -8.69 -1.65
N GLU A 20 -12.50 -7.80 -1.35
CA GLU A 20 -13.14 -6.89 -2.30
C GLU A 20 -12.34 -5.60 -2.53
N GLY A 21 -11.27 -5.38 -1.75
CA GLY A 21 -10.34 -4.25 -1.90
C GLY A 21 -10.46 -3.19 -0.80
N LEU A 22 -10.33 -1.92 -1.19
CA LEU A 22 -10.50 -0.76 -0.32
C LEU A 22 -11.69 0.06 -0.79
N SER A 23 -12.36 0.74 0.15
CA SER A 23 -13.31 1.79 -0.23
C SER A 23 -12.56 2.96 -0.87
N GLU A 24 -13.26 3.73 -1.69
CA GLU A 24 -12.72 4.94 -2.31
C GLU A 24 -12.21 5.94 -1.25
N GLU A 25 -12.96 6.08 -0.14
CA GLU A 25 -12.57 6.94 0.97
C GLU A 25 -11.23 6.52 1.60
N GLU A 26 -11.04 5.22 1.83
CA GLU A 26 -9.79 4.69 2.41
C GLU A 26 -8.62 4.79 1.43
N ALA A 27 -8.86 4.55 0.14
CA ALA A 27 -7.87 4.74 -0.91
C ALA A 27 -7.40 6.21 -0.97
N LEU A 28 -8.33 7.17 -0.90
CA LEU A 28 -8.02 8.61 -0.86
C LEU A 28 -7.25 8.99 0.41
N LYS A 29 -7.65 8.48 1.58
CA LYS A 29 -6.92 8.70 2.85
C LYS A 29 -5.46 8.23 2.74
N ARG A 30 -5.23 7.04 2.18
CA ARG A 30 -3.88 6.51 1.96
C ARG A 30 -3.10 7.33 0.96
N LEU A 31 -3.72 7.75 -0.14
CA LEU A 31 -3.08 8.61 -1.15
C LEU A 31 -2.66 9.95 -0.57
N SER A 32 -3.51 10.60 0.23
CA SER A 32 -3.15 11.86 0.92
C SER A 32 -2.04 11.68 1.95
N LYS A 33 -2.00 10.51 2.63
CA LYS A 33 -1.00 10.21 3.67
C LYS A 33 0.39 9.89 3.09
N TYR A 34 0.44 9.07 2.04
CA TYR A 34 1.70 8.53 1.51
C TYR A 34 2.16 9.20 0.22
N GLY A 35 1.29 9.91 -0.49
CA GLY A 35 1.55 10.41 -1.83
C GLY A 35 1.37 9.34 -2.91
N TYR A 36 1.62 9.73 -4.15
CA TYR A 36 1.55 8.81 -5.29
C TYR A 36 2.64 7.75 -5.19
N ASN A 37 2.32 6.52 -5.60
CA ASN A 37 3.29 5.43 -5.72
C ASN A 37 4.15 5.62 -6.98
N GLU A 38 5.00 6.64 -6.97
CA GLU A 38 5.88 6.99 -8.07
C GLU A 38 7.33 7.10 -7.61
N ILE A 39 8.25 6.63 -8.45
CA ILE A 39 9.68 6.82 -8.23
C ILE A 39 10.03 8.19 -8.79
N VAL A 40 10.38 9.12 -7.91
CA VAL A 40 10.85 10.45 -8.32
C VAL A 40 12.16 10.28 -9.07
N ARG A 41 12.18 10.72 -10.33
CA ARG A 41 13.43 10.77 -11.10
C ARG A 41 14.29 11.89 -10.54
N GLU A 42 15.38 11.55 -9.88
CA GLU A 42 16.40 12.52 -9.54
C GLU A 42 17.01 13.11 -10.81
N LYS A 43 17.37 14.40 -10.77
CA LYS A 43 18.19 15.00 -11.82
C LYS A 43 19.52 14.24 -11.85
N ARG A 44 19.93 13.76 -13.02
CA ARG A 44 21.29 13.24 -13.20
C ARG A 44 22.27 14.32 -12.77
N ILE A 45 23.07 14.04 -11.75
CA ILE A 45 24.30 14.80 -11.52
C ILE A 45 25.18 14.44 -12.72
N THR A 46 25.38 15.42 -13.61
CA THR A 46 26.23 15.29 -14.79
C THR A 46 27.50 16.07 -14.55
#